data_AF-R7S0S0-F1
#
_entry.id   AF-R7S0S0-F1
#
_cell.length_a   1.000
_cell.length_b   1.000
_cell.length_c   1.000
_cell.angle_alpha   90.00
_cell.angle_beta   90.00
_cell.angle_gamma   90.00
#
_symmetry.space_group_name_H-M   'P 1'
#
loop_
_entity.id
_entity.type
_entity.pdbx_description
1 polymer ?
#
loop_
_entity_poly.entity_id
_entity_poly.type
_entity_poly.pdbx_seq_one_letter_code
_entity_poly.pdbx_strand_id
1 'polypeptide(L)'
;MTTSDLSVSLEPHLVHALQPLVPLLPGATATKLRALLKDVTNLSHDEQGEPGSLRTKTIPYALLASISQWTRSSDGRAALAGHEPPLDPRAYEMIALLAGARTSPDKTFPKFVPKEREEMERMKRATNDRKVITALLNALLSILGCGFATWYAARTLRWREEWRVLLALLVATVVAISEAVLYIIWQARRNGKLRPIVPPQTTVVVHKEVEADVTPHENSEPIPTLEKEATLRQRRVILGPPDDSSE
;
A
#
# COMPACT_ATOMS: atom_id res chain seq x y z
N MET A 1 -10.69 -1.92 -29.09
CA MET A 1 -9.24 -1.75 -28.85
C MET A 1 -8.53 -2.25 -30.09
N THR A 2 -7.88 -1.35 -30.83
CA THR A 2 -7.10 -1.70 -32.02
C THR A 2 -5.77 -2.31 -31.57
N THR A 3 -5.32 -3.37 -32.24
CA THR A 3 -4.04 -4.06 -31.94
C THR A 3 -2.82 -3.18 -32.19
N SER A 4 -3.03 -2.00 -32.79
CA SER A 4 -2.05 -0.94 -33.04
C SER A 4 -1.43 -0.36 -31.76
N ASP A 5 -2.17 -0.36 -30.66
CA ASP A 5 -1.75 0.30 -29.40
C ASP A 5 -1.10 -0.67 -28.40
N LEU A 6 -0.97 -1.95 -28.77
CA LEU A 6 -0.40 -2.96 -27.89
C LEU A 6 1.13 -2.95 -27.98
N SER A 7 1.81 -2.65 -26.88
CA SER A 7 3.25 -2.84 -26.71
C SER A 7 3.55 -4.17 -26.01
N VAL A 8 4.62 -4.84 -26.42
CA VAL A 8 5.10 -6.09 -25.82
C VAL A 8 6.52 -5.92 -25.35
N SER A 9 6.88 -6.57 -24.23
CA SER A 9 8.27 -6.62 -23.74
C SER A 9 9.19 -7.21 -24.81
N LEU A 10 10.28 -6.51 -25.10
CA LEU A 10 11.34 -6.93 -26.01
C LEU A 10 12.45 -7.59 -25.19
N GLU A 11 12.31 -8.91 -25.03
CA GLU A 11 13.28 -9.74 -24.31
C GLU A 11 14.58 -9.97 -25.12
N PRO A 12 15.72 -10.26 -24.47
CA PRO A 12 17.00 -10.42 -25.15
C PRO A 12 17.00 -11.53 -26.22
N HIS A 13 16.34 -12.66 -25.96
CA HIS A 13 16.25 -13.76 -26.93
C HIS A 13 15.50 -13.37 -28.19
N LEU A 14 14.50 -12.50 -28.07
CA LEU A 14 13.72 -12.01 -29.20
C LEU A 14 14.56 -11.08 -30.08
N VAL A 15 15.45 -10.28 -29.47
CA VAL A 15 16.43 -9.45 -30.19
C VAL A 15 17.35 -10.33 -31.04
N HIS A 16 17.91 -11.40 -30.44
CA HIS A 16 18.77 -12.34 -31.15
C HIS A 16 18.04 -13.05 -32.31
N ALA A 17 16.77 -13.43 -32.11
CA ALA A 17 15.97 -14.06 -33.16
C ALA A 17 15.59 -13.09 -34.29
N LEU A 18 15.37 -11.81 -33.99
CA LEU A 18 14.98 -10.79 -35.00
C LEU A 18 16.15 -10.25 -35.81
N GLN A 19 17.37 -10.27 -35.25
CA GLN A 19 18.58 -9.75 -35.89
C GLN A 19 18.84 -10.32 -37.30
N PRO A 20 18.76 -11.64 -37.56
CA PRO A 20 18.98 -12.19 -38.90
C PRO A 20 17.86 -11.87 -39.91
N LEU A 21 16.66 -11.47 -39.46
CA LEU A 21 15.56 -11.11 -40.38
C LEU A 21 15.68 -9.70 -40.98
N VAL A 22 16.44 -8.81 -40.33
CA VAL A 22 16.57 -7.41 -40.74
C VAL A 22 16.94 -7.22 -42.24
N PRO A 23 17.89 -7.97 -42.83
CA PRO A 23 18.21 -7.84 -44.25
C PRO A 23 17.17 -8.43 -45.21
N LEU A 24 16.33 -9.37 -44.74
CA LEU A 24 15.37 -10.11 -45.58
C LEU A 24 13.99 -9.42 -45.66
N LEU A 25 13.69 -8.59 -44.66
CA LEU A 25 12.39 -7.93 -44.54
C LEU A 25 12.18 -6.83 -45.61
N PRO A 26 10.92 -6.59 -46.03
CA PRO A 26 10.57 -5.44 -46.86
C PRO A 26 11.07 -4.12 -46.25
N GLY A 27 11.53 -3.18 -47.09
CA GLY A 27 12.25 -1.99 -46.64
C GLY A 27 11.56 -1.15 -45.57
N ALA A 28 10.23 -1.01 -45.63
CA ALA A 28 9.46 -0.24 -44.64
C ALA A 28 9.46 -0.88 -43.25
N THR A 29 9.28 -2.21 -43.16
CA THR A 29 9.32 -2.96 -41.90
C THR A 29 10.76 -3.11 -41.37
N ALA A 30 11.72 -3.34 -42.27
CA ALA A 30 13.14 -3.44 -41.91
C ALA A 30 13.67 -2.16 -41.28
N THR A 31 13.28 -0.99 -41.81
CA THR A 31 13.71 0.31 -41.28
C THR A 31 13.17 0.55 -39.87
N LYS A 32 11.90 0.25 -39.62
CA LYS A 32 11.27 0.35 -38.29
C LYS A 32 11.92 -0.59 -37.28
N LEU A 33 12.14 -1.85 -37.66
CA LEU A 33 12.78 -2.84 -36.80
C LEU A 33 14.23 -2.44 -36.48
N ARG A 34 15.00 -1.98 -37.47
CA ARG A 34 16.39 -1.55 -37.28
C ARG A 34 16.50 -0.34 -36.36
N ALA A 35 15.58 0.61 -36.44
CA ALA A 35 15.54 1.75 -35.52
C ALA A 35 15.33 1.28 -34.08
N LEU A 36 14.35 0.42 -33.83
CA LEU A 36 14.07 -0.11 -32.49
C LEU A 36 15.21 -0.97 -31.93
N LEU A 37 15.85 -1.79 -32.76
CA LEU A 37 16.99 -2.60 -32.33
C LEU A 37 18.21 -1.74 -31.95
N LYS A 38 18.47 -0.64 -32.69
CA LYS A 38 19.55 0.29 -32.35
C LYS A 38 19.31 0.99 -31.01
N ASP A 39 18.08 1.44 -30.76
CA ASP A 39 17.73 2.08 -29.49
C ASP A 39 17.95 1.12 -28.32
N VAL A 40 17.58 -0.14 -28.49
CA VAL A 40 17.75 -1.20 -27.48
C VAL A 40 19.22 -1.53 -27.21
N THR A 41 20.06 -1.58 -28.23
CA THR A 41 21.50 -1.82 -28.06
C THR A 41 22.20 -0.64 -27.39
N ASN A 42 21.82 0.59 -27.72
CA ASN A 42 22.43 1.80 -27.14
C ASN A 42 22.10 1.94 -25.64
N LEU A 43 20.88 1.59 -25.24
CA LEU A 43 20.44 1.65 -23.83
C LEU A 43 21.06 0.55 -22.95
N SER A 44 21.60 -0.52 -23.53
CA SER A 44 22.22 -1.61 -22.77
C SER A 44 23.62 -1.26 -22.26
N HIS A 45 24.20 -0.14 -22.70
CA HIS A 45 25.54 0.27 -22.31
C HIS A 45 25.57 1.17 -21.05
N ASP A 46 24.40 1.55 -20.53
CA ASP A 46 24.21 2.55 -19.46
C ASP A 46 23.76 1.93 -18.12
N GLU A 47 24.17 0.68 -17.84
CA GLU A 47 23.80 -0.07 -16.61
C GLU A 47 24.41 0.47 -15.30
N GLN A 48 24.89 1.73 -15.26
CA GLN A 48 25.46 2.35 -14.06
C GLN A 48 24.70 3.58 -13.55
N GLY A 49 23.54 3.94 -14.14
CA GLY A 49 22.75 5.09 -13.72
C GLY A 49 21.36 4.74 -13.18
N GLU A 50 21.14 4.96 -11.88
CA GLU A 50 19.84 5.16 -11.22
C GLU A 50 18.82 3.97 -11.19
N PRO A 51 18.61 3.32 -10.03
CA PRO A 51 17.66 2.21 -9.84
C PRO A 51 16.15 2.60 -9.89
N GLY A 52 15.81 3.77 -10.44
CA GLY A 52 14.46 4.33 -10.43
C GLY A 52 13.65 4.17 -11.71
N SER A 53 14.27 3.79 -12.84
CA SER A 53 13.57 3.76 -14.14
C SER A 53 13.98 2.55 -14.97
N LEU A 54 13.55 1.36 -14.56
CA LEU A 54 13.52 0.16 -15.41
C LEU A 54 12.51 0.38 -16.55
N ARG A 55 12.85 1.22 -17.54
CA ARG A 55 12.11 1.30 -18.80
C ARG A 55 12.25 -0.05 -19.47
N THR A 56 11.22 -0.86 -19.33
CA THR A 56 11.16 -2.17 -19.97
C THR A 56 11.21 -1.90 -21.47
N LYS A 57 12.17 -2.52 -22.17
CA LYS A 57 12.29 -2.37 -23.61
C LYS A 57 11.01 -2.90 -24.25
N THR A 58 10.35 -2.12 -25.09
CA THR A 58 9.08 -2.54 -25.72
C THR A 58 9.13 -2.47 -27.22
N ILE A 59 8.40 -3.38 -27.87
CA ILE A 59 8.18 -3.40 -29.32
C ILE A 59 6.67 -3.33 -29.62
N PRO A 60 6.24 -2.56 -30.63
CA PRO A 60 4.84 -2.53 -31.04
C PRO A 60 4.40 -3.90 -31.59
N TYR A 61 3.28 -4.42 -31.07
CA TYR A 61 2.72 -5.70 -31.49
C TYR A 61 2.38 -5.74 -32.99
N ALA A 62 1.88 -4.63 -33.53
CA ALA A 62 1.56 -4.52 -34.96
C ALA A 62 2.79 -4.78 -35.86
N LEU A 63 3.99 -4.41 -35.41
CA LEU A 63 5.23 -4.70 -36.14
C LEU A 63 5.52 -6.20 -36.14
N LEU A 64 5.45 -6.86 -34.98
CA LEU A 64 5.63 -8.31 -34.87
C LEU A 64 4.59 -9.09 -35.69
N ALA A 65 3.34 -8.63 -35.70
CA ALA A 65 2.27 -9.20 -36.52
C ALA A 65 2.54 -9.04 -38.02
N SER A 66 3.08 -7.89 -38.46
CA SER A 66 3.46 -7.70 -39.87
C SER A 66 4.61 -8.63 -40.29
N ILE A 67 5.57 -8.88 -39.38
CA ILE A 67 6.67 -9.81 -39.62
C ILE A 67 6.13 -11.24 -39.71
N SER A 68 5.27 -11.66 -38.77
CA SER A 68 4.69 -13.01 -38.82
C SER A 68 3.78 -13.24 -40.02
N GLN A 69 3.09 -12.21 -40.51
CA GLN A 69 2.32 -12.28 -41.75
C GLN A 69 3.24 -12.43 -42.97
N TRP A 70 4.35 -11.68 -43.00
CA TRP A 70 5.34 -11.79 -44.07
C TRP A 70 6.03 -13.15 -44.09
N THR A 71 6.41 -13.73 -42.94
CA THR A 71 7.05 -15.06 -42.90
C THR A 71 6.15 -16.20 -43.37
N ARG A 72 4.82 -16.02 -43.33
CA ARG A 72 3.83 -16.98 -43.87
C ARG A 72 3.62 -16.84 -45.38
N SER A 73 3.98 -15.70 -45.97
CA SER A 73 3.89 -15.47 -47.42
C SER A 73 4.88 -16.36 -48.19
N SER A 74 4.59 -16.63 -49.47
CA SER A 74 5.49 -17.36 -50.36
C SER A 74 6.87 -16.71 -50.44
N ASP A 75 6.88 -15.38 -50.57
CA ASP A 75 8.10 -14.58 -50.76
C ASP A 75 8.96 -14.62 -49.49
N GLY A 76 8.33 -14.49 -48.32
CA GLY A 76 9.01 -14.61 -47.04
C GLY A 76 9.60 -16.00 -46.80
N ARG A 77 8.87 -17.06 -47.15
CA ARG A 77 9.38 -18.44 -47.04
C ARG A 77 10.56 -18.70 -47.97
N ALA A 78 10.49 -18.22 -49.20
CA ALA A 78 11.58 -18.33 -50.17
C ALA A 78 12.82 -17.54 -49.69
N ALA A 79 12.63 -16.33 -49.17
CA ALA A 79 13.71 -15.51 -48.64
C ALA A 79 14.39 -16.13 -47.41
N LEU A 80 13.61 -16.73 -46.49
CA LEU A 80 14.13 -17.42 -45.30
C LEU A 80 14.89 -18.71 -45.66
N ALA A 81 14.39 -19.47 -46.64
CA ALA A 81 15.03 -20.69 -47.12
C ALA A 81 16.34 -20.40 -47.89
N GLY A 82 16.42 -19.25 -48.57
CA GLY A 82 17.62 -18.80 -49.29
C GLY A 82 18.69 -18.14 -48.43
N HIS A 83 18.43 -17.95 -47.13
CA HIS A 83 19.42 -17.38 -46.20
C HIS A 83 20.47 -18.43 -45.81
N GLU A 84 21.71 -18.00 -45.54
CA GLU A 84 22.79 -18.87 -45.08
C GLU A 84 23.24 -18.43 -43.66
N PRO A 85 23.01 -19.24 -42.61
CA PRO A 85 22.36 -20.56 -42.60
C PRO A 85 20.85 -20.50 -42.82
N PRO A 86 20.23 -21.58 -43.33
CA PRO A 86 18.79 -21.62 -43.59
C PRO A 86 18.01 -21.42 -42.31
N LEU A 87 17.10 -20.44 -42.32
CA LEU A 87 16.27 -20.08 -41.18
C LEU A 87 14.95 -20.86 -41.24
N ASP A 88 14.54 -21.49 -40.15
CA ASP A 88 13.26 -22.21 -40.08
C ASP A 88 12.09 -21.20 -40.11
N PRO A 89 11.21 -21.23 -41.14
CA PRO A 89 10.07 -20.33 -41.20
C PRO A 89 9.11 -20.49 -40.02
N ARG A 90 8.97 -21.71 -39.48
CA ARG A 90 8.03 -22.02 -38.39
C ARG A 90 8.38 -21.29 -37.10
N ALA A 91 9.68 -21.08 -36.83
CA ALA A 91 10.14 -20.32 -35.68
C ALA A 91 9.63 -18.86 -35.68
N TYR A 92 9.36 -18.30 -36.85
CA TYR A 92 8.94 -16.92 -37.02
C TYR A 92 7.43 -16.74 -37.28
N GLU A 93 6.70 -17.82 -37.58
CA GLU A 93 5.24 -17.77 -37.79
C GLU A 93 4.48 -17.34 -36.51
N MET A 94 5.06 -17.60 -35.33
CA MET A 94 4.50 -17.31 -34.01
C MET A 94 5.41 -16.38 -33.19
N ILE A 95 6.18 -15.50 -33.85
CA ILE A 95 7.12 -14.60 -33.16
C ILE A 95 6.46 -13.69 -32.12
N ALA A 96 5.17 -13.39 -32.32
CA ALA A 96 4.36 -12.63 -31.37
C ALA A 96 4.11 -13.38 -30.04
N LEU A 97 4.22 -14.70 -30.02
CA LEU A 97 4.14 -15.54 -28.81
C LEU A 97 5.50 -15.69 -28.12
N LEU A 98 6.61 -15.51 -28.85
CA LEU A 98 7.95 -15.43 -28.27
C LEU A 98 8.19 -14.10 -27.56
N ALA A 99 7.51 -13.04 -28.00
CA ALA A 99 7.43 -11.79 -27.26
C ALA A 99 6.65 -12.08 -25.96
N GLY A 100 7.36 -12.03 -24.83
CA GLY A 100 6.96 -12.68 -23.57
C GLY A 100 5.56 -12.31 -23.04
N ALA A 101 5.13 -13.00 -21.97
CA ALA A 101 3.79 -12.93 -21.40
C ALA A 101 3.34 -11.55 -20.87
N ARG A 102 4.19 -10.51 -20.94
CA ARG A 102 3.89 -9.16 -20.47
C ARG A 102 3.45 -8.27 -21.63
N THR A 103 2.13 -8.19 -21.82
CA THR A 103 1.50 -7.17 -22.66
C THR A 103 1.36 -5.87 -21.87
N SER A 104 1.78 -4.75 -22.45
CA SER A 104 1.70 -3.41 -21.87
C SER A 104 2.45 -3.23 -20.53
N PRO A 105 3.77 -3.47 -20.47
CA PRO A 105 4.56 -3.22 -19.26
C PRO A 105 4.52 -1.75 -18.82
N ASP A 106 4.34 -0.81 -19.76
CA ASP A 106 4.23 0.63 -19.46
C ASP A 106 2.86 1.03 -18.90
N LYS A 107 1.87 0.14 -18.94
CA LYS A 107 0.52 0.45 -18.48
C LYS A 107 0.42 0.16 -16.99
N THR A 108 0.72 1.18 -16.19
CA THR A 108 0.47 1.16 -14.75
C THR A 108 -1.01 0.86 -14.52
N PHE A 109 -1.31 -0.27 -13.86
CA PHE A 109 -2.68 -0.56 -13.44
C PHE A 109 -3.17 0.58 -12.53
N PRO A 110 -4.42 1.04 -12.67
CA PRO A 110 -4.97 1.99 -11.72
C PRO A 110 -4.87 1.38 -10.32
N LYS A 111 -4.34 2.16 -9.36
CA LYS A 111 -4.24 1.72 -7.97
C LYS A 111 -5.65 1.38 -7.49
N PHE A 112 -5.93 0.09 -7.27
CA PHE A 112 -7.18 -0.32 -6.66
C PHE A 112 -7.22 0.24 -5.24
N VAL A 113 -8.13 1.17 -4.98
CA VAL A 113 -8.44 1.65 -3.63
C VAL A 113 -9.68 0.87 -3.20
N PRO A 114 -9.57 -0.07 -2.25
CA PRO A 114 -10.75 -0.74 -1.70
C PRO A 114 -11.69 0.31 -1.09
N LYS A 115 -12.99 0.25 -1.41
CA LYS A 115 -14.00 1.18 -0.86
C LYS A 115 -14.02 1.19 0.67
N GLU A 116 -13.71 0.05 1.29
CA GLU A 116 -13.57 -0.10 2.74
C GLU A 116 -12.48 0.83 3.34
N ARG A 117 -11.43 1.14 2.57
CA ARG A 117 -10.38 2.07 3.02
C ARG A 117 -10.91 3.49 3.12
N GLU A 118 -11.75 3.93 2.18
CA GLU A 118 -12.37 5.25 2.22
C GLU A 118 -13.34 5.38 3.40
N GLU A 119 -14.13 4.35 3.67
CA GLU A 119 -15.05 4.31 4.81
C GLU A 119 -14.29 4.32 6.14
N MET A 120 -13.21 3.54 6.26
CA MET A 120 -12.36 3.51 7.44
C MET A 120 -11.66 4.86 7.66
N GLU A 121 -11.22 5.54 6.61
CA GLU A 121 -10.64 6.88 6.71
C GLU A 121 -11.68 7.92 7.16
N ARG A 122 -12.92 7.83 6.67
CA ARG A 122 -14.03 8.70 7.12
C ARG A 122 -14.35 8.47 8.60
N MET A 123 -14.42 7.21 9.06
CA MET A 123 -14.63 6.87 10.46
C MET A 123 -13.47 7.35 11.36
N LYS A 124 -12.23 7.23 10.90
CA LYS A 124 -11.06 7.76 11.61
C LYS A 124 -11.10 9.29 11.73
N ARG A 125 -11.57 10.02 10.70
CA ARG A 125 -11.74 11.48 10.78
C ARG A 125 -12.81 11.85 11.81
N ALA A 126 -13.98 11.22 11.75
CA ALA A 126 -15.10 11.51 12.66
C ALA A 126 -14.75 11.26 14.15
N THR A 127 -14.05 10.17 14.45
CA THR A 127 -13.62 9.87 15.83
C THR A 127 -12.56 10.83 16.35
N ASN A 128 -11.75 11.39 15.45
CA ASN A 128 -10.66 12.29 15.78
C ASN A 128 -11.15 13.72 16.00
N ASP A 129 -12.15 14.16 15.23
CA ASP A 129 -12.79 15.47 15.43
C ASP A 129 -13.47 15.54 16.80
N ARG A 130 -14.15 14.45 17.21
CA ARG A 130 -14.74 14.36 18.56
C ARG A 130 -13.69 14.51 19.66
N LYS A 131 -12.52 13.88 19.51
CA LYS A 131 -11.42 13.99 20.48
C LYS A 131 -10.87 15.41 20.58
N VAL A 132 -10.77 16.11 19.45
CA VAL A 132 -10.33 17.52 19.42
C VAL A 132 -11.33 18.40 20.14
N ILE A 133 -12.63 18.25 19.86
CA ILE A 133 -13.69 19.02 20.50
C ILE A 133 -13.69 18.78 22.01
N THR A 134 -13.60 17.52 22.46
CA THR A 134 -13.57 17.22 23.90
C THR A 134 -12.33 17.78 24.59
N ALA A 135 -11.18 17.79 23.92
CA ALA A 135 -9.95 18.38 24.47
C ALA A 135 -10.08 19.90 24.63
N LEU A 136 -10.67 20.59 23.63
CA LEU A 136 -10.94 22.02 23.70
C LEU A 136 -11.90 22.37 24.83
N LEU A 137 -12.97 21.59 25.01
CA LEU A 137 -13.92 21.80 26.11
C LEU A 137 -13.27 21.59 27.48
N ASN A 138 -12.42 20.57 27.63
CA ASN A 138 -11.71 20.31 28.87
C ASN A 138 -10.72 21.45 29.21
N ALA A 139 -9.96 21.92 28.22
CA ALA A 139 -9.05 23.04 28.41
C ALA A 139 -9.80 24.32 28.80
N LEU A 140 -10.92 24.62 28.13
CA LEU A 140 -11.74 25.80 28.41
C LEU A 140 -12.35 25.75 29.82
N LEU A 141 -12.84 24.58 30.23
CA LEU A 141 -13.38 24.37 31.58
C LEU A 141 -12.29 24.50 32.66
N SER A 142 -11.07 24.02 32.38
CA SER A 142 -9.92 24.16 33.27
C SER A 142 -9.52 25.63 33.48
N ILE A 143 -9.42 26.41 32.40
CA ILE A 143 -9.07 27.84 32.45
C ILE A 143 -10.11 28.63 33.24
N LEU A 144 -11.40 28.43 32.93
CA LEU A 144 -12.48 29.13 33.62
C LEU A 144 -12.61 28.67 35.07
N GLY A 145 -12.47 27.37 35.34
CA GLY A 145 -12.54 26.80 36.68
C GLY A 145 -11.45 27.33 37.60
N CYS A 146 -10.19 27.33 37.14
CA CYS A 146 -9.06 27.87 37.90
C CYS A 146 -9.21 29.38 38.11
N GLY A 147 -9.54 30.15 37.06
CA GLY A 147 -9.74 31.59 37.18
C GLY A 147 -10.88 31.96 38.16
N PHE A 148 -12.01 31.26 38.06
CA PHE A 148 -13.15 31.46 38.96
C PHE A 148 -12.83 31.06 40.41
N ALA A 149 -12.15 29.93 40.61
CA ALA A 149 -11.71 29.49 41.93
C ALA A 149 -10.75 30.50 42.58
N THR A 150 -9.78 31.03 41.82
CA THR A 150 -8.87 32.08 42.30
C THR A 150 -9.61 33.37 42.64
N TRP A 151 -10.55 33.81 41.79
CA TRP A 151 -11.37 34.99 42.06
C TRP A 151 -12.22 34.80 43.33
N TYR A 152 -12.82 33.63 43.50
CA TYR A 152 -13.62 33.29 44.67
C TYR A 152 -12.78 33.27 45.95
N ALA A 153 -11.59 32.66 45.92
CA ALA A 153 -10.66 32.66 47.05
C ALA A 153 -10.18 34.09 47.39
N ALA A 154 -9.86 34.92 46.39
CA ALA A 154 -9.46 36.30 46.63
C ALA A 154 -10.60 37.16 47.23
N ARG A 155 -11.86 36.80 46.94
CA ARG A 155 -13.05 37.41 47.55
C ARG A 155 -13.17 37.05 49.04
N THR A 156 -12.96 35.79 49.42
CA THR A 156 -13.04 35.37 50.83
C THR A 156 -11.92 35.98 51.69
N LEU A 157 -10.75 36.24 51.10
CA LEU A 157 -9.62 36.93 51.78
C LEU A 157 -9.77 38.46 51.88
N ARG A 158 -10.89 39.05 51.42
CA ARG A 158 -11.19 40.51 51.43
C ARG A 158 -10.11 41.38 50.78
N TRP A 159 -9.38 40.89 49.78
CA TRP A 159 -8.42 41.69 49.02
C TRP A 159 -9.11 42.79 48.21
N ARG A 160 -8.40 43.90 47.88
CA ARG A 160 -8.93 44.96 47.00
C ARG A 160 -9.36 44.37 45.65
N GLU A 161 -10.48 44.85 45.12
CA GLU A 161 -11.10 44.40 43.85
C GLU A 161 -10.06 44.31 42.71
N GLU A 162 -9.18 45.31 42.61
CA GLU A 162 -8.09 45.39 41.62
C GLU A 162 -7.20 44.14 41.62
N TRP A 163 -6.78 43.67 42.80
CA TRP A 163 -5.89 42.52 42.95
C TRP A 163 -6.59 41.18 42.66
N ARG A 164 -7.92 41.10 42.87
CA ARG A 164 -8.68 39.88 42.58
C ARG A 164 -8.71 39.60 41.09
N VAL A 165 -8.95 40.63 40.28
CA VAL A 165 -9.03 40.50 38.82
C VAL A 165 -7.64 40.21 38.24
N LEU A 166 -6.60 40.91 38.71
CA LEU A 166 -5.23 40.70 38.25
C LEU A 166 -4.73 39.26 38.51
N LEU A 167 -5.01 38.71 39.69
CA LEU A 167 -4.60 37.34 40.02
C LEU A 167 -5.41 36.28 39.29
N ALA A 168 -6.72 36.47 39.12
CA ALA A 168 -7.54 35.56 38.34
C ALA A 168 -7.08 35.53 36.86
N LEU A 169 -6.77 36.69 36.29
CA LEU A 169 -6.26 36.79 34.91
C LEU A 169 -4.87 36.16 34.78
N LEU A 170 -3.99 36.37 35.75
CA LEU A 170 -2.66 35.76 35.78
C LEU A 170 -2.74 34.23 35.83
N VAL A 171 -3.56 33.68 36.72
CA VAL A 171 -3.76 32.22 36.82
C VAL A 171 -4.37 31.66 35.53
N ALA A 172 -5.41 32.30 34.99
CA ALA A 172 -6.02 31.89 33.73
C ALA A 172 -5.01 31.90 32.58
N THR A 173 -4.12 32.89 32.53
CA THR A 173 -3.06 33.00 31.51
C THR A 173 -2.03 31.88 31.64
N VAL A 174 -1.58 31.57 32.85
CA VAL A 174 -0.64 30.46 33.09
C VAL A 174 -1.25 29.11 32.68
N VAL A 175 -2.51 28.87 33.03
CA VAL A 175 -3.23 27.64 32.64
C VAL A 175 -3.39 27.58 31.12
N ALA A 176 -3.76 28.68 30.46
CA ALA A 176 -3.88 28.72 29.00
C ALA A 176 -2.55 28.42 28.30
N ILE A 177 -1.42 28.94 28.81
CA ILE A 177 -0.09 28.62 28.28
C ILE A 177 0.25 27.14 28.48
N SER A 178 -0.06 26.58 29.66
CA SER A 178 0.18 25.16 29.94
C SER A 178 -0.60 24.24 28.99
N GLU A 179 -1.88 24.52 28.77
CA GLU A 179 -2.73 23.78 27.83
C GLU A 179 -2.25 23.96 26.37
N ALA A 180 -1.80 25.15 25.99
CA ALA A 180 -1.25 25.41 24.65
C ALA A 180 0.01 24.58 24.38
N VAL A 181 0.93 24.49 25.36
CA VAL A 181 2.13 23.65 25.27
C VAL A 181 1.74 22.17 25.15
N LEU A 182 0.77 21.71 25.95
CA LEU A 182 0.30 20.33 25.90
C LEU A 182 -0.34 20.00 24.55
N TYR A 183 -1.12 20.93 23.99
CA TYR A 183 -1.69 20.81 22.65
C TYR A 183 -0.61 20.76 21.56
N ILE A 184 0.43 21.59 21.64
CA ILE A 184 1.55 21.58 20.70
C ILE A 184 2.28 20.24 20.74
N ILE A 185 2.54 19.68 21.94
CA ILE A 185 3.17 18.35 22.09
C ILE A 185 2.29 17.27 21.47
N TRP A 186 0.99 17.31 21.72
CA TRP A 186 0.04 16.37 21.14
C TRP A 186 0.01 16.46 19.61
N GLN A 187 -0.02 17.67 19.06
CA GLN A 187 0.03 17.92 17.62
C GLN A 187 1.36 17.45 17.00
N ALA A 188 2.49 17.66 17.68
CA ALA A 188 3.81 17.21 17.24
C ALA A 188 3.93 15.67 17.22
N ARG A 189 3.34 14.97 18.20
CA ARG A 189 3.23 13.50 18.20
C ARG A 189 2.34 13.02 17.05
N ARG A 190 1.23 13.70 16.78
CA ARG A 190 0.30 13.32 15.71
C ARG A 190 0.87 13.51 14.30
N ASN A 191 1.73 14.51 14.12
CA ASN A 191 2.42 14.78 12.86
C ASN A 191 3.65 13.88 12.64
N GLY A 192 3.88 12.86 13.49
CA GLY A 192 4.97 11.90 13.35
C GLY A 192 6.38 12.48 13.59
N LYS A 193 6.49 13.74 14.00
CA LYS A 193 7.78 14.40 14.29
C LYS A 193 8.40 13.89 15.60
N LEU A 194 7.59 13.30 16.47
CA LEU A 194 8.02 12.62 17.68
C LEU A 194 7.56 11.17 17.58
N ARG A 195 8.50 10.23 17.44
CA ARG A 195 8.18 8.79 17.48
C ARG A 195 7.53 8.49 18.84
N PRO A 196 6.32 7.91 18.88
CA PRO A 196 5.77 7.45 20.15
C PRO A 196 6.71 6.39 20.73
N ILE A 197 7.04 6.52 22.02
CA ILE A 197 7.65 5.43 22.79
C ILE A 197 6.57 4.36 22.85
N VAL A 198 6.65 3.37 21.96
CA VAL A 198 5.73 2.24 21.93
C VAL A 198 6.10 1.34 23.12
N PRO A 199 5.23 1.17 24.13
CA PRO A 199 5.45 0.08 25.09
C PRO A 199 5.35 -1.26 24.35
N PRO A 200 6.21 -2.23 24.68
CA PRO A 200 6.27 -3.51 23.96
C PRO A 200 4.88 -4.17 24.01
N GLN A 201 4.25 -4.32 22.84
CA GLN A 201 3.03 -5.08 22.73
C GLN A 201 3.38 -6.55 22.85
N THR A 202 3.03 -7.15 23.99
CA THR A 202 2.95 -8.59 24.13
C THR A 202 1.84 -9.07 23.20
N THR A 203 2.21 -9.60 22.04
CA THR A 203 1.32 -10.28 21.11
C THR A 203 0.73 -11.50 21.81
N VAL A 204 -0.49 -11.38 22.31
CA VAL A 204 -1.31 -12.54 22.67
C VAL A 204 -1.80 -13.13 21.36
N VAL A 205 -1.15 -14.21 20.94
CA VAL A 205 -1.57 -15.06 19.83
C VAL A 205 -2.83 -15.79 20.29
N VAL A 206 -3.99 -15.34 19.82
CA VAL A 206 -5.24 -16.11 19.94
C VAL A 206 -5.21 -17.15 18.82
N HIS A 207 -4.90 -18.41 19.17
CA HIS A 207 -5.11 -19.55 18.29
C HIS A 207 -6.60 -19.67 17.99
N LYS A 208 -6.98 -19.46 16.73
CA LYS A 208 -8.30 -19.80 16.21
C LYS A 208 -8.22 -21.24 15.72
N GLU A 209 -8.80 -22.17 16.47
CA GLU A 209 -8.99 -23.54 16.00
C GLU A 209 -9.87 -23.53 14.75
N VAL A 210 -9.38 -24.20 13.72
CA VAL A 210 -10.09 -24.49 12.48
C VAL A 210 -10.65 -25.89 12.64
N GLU A 211 -11.93 -25.99 12.99
CA GLU A 211 -12.65 -27.25 12.97
C GLU A 211 -13.32 -27.40 11.60
N ALA A 212 -13.00 -28.48 10.92
CA ALA A 212 -13.53 -28.84 9.62
C ALA A 212 -14.57 -29.96 9.76
N ASP A 213 -15.63 -29.78 8.99
CA ASP A 213 -16.41 -30.81 8.28
C ASP A 213 -17.73 -31.35 8.90
N VAL A 214 -18.63 -31.63 7.95
CA VAL A 214 -19.87 -32.43 7.97
C VAL A 214 -21.20 -31.69 8.22
N THR A 215 -21.98 -31.57 7.14
CA THR A 215 -23.47 -31.54 7.12
C THR A 215 -23.95 -32.89 6.52
N PRO A 216 -25.26 -33.27 6.42
CA PRO A 216 -26.53 -32.61 6.81
C PRO A 216 -27.60 -33.57 7.47
N HIS A 217 -28.63 -33.04 8.15
CA HIS A 217 -30.08 -33.35 7.96
C HIS A 217 -31.01 -32.81 9.10
N GLU A 218 -32.10 -32.17 8.66
CA GLU A 218 -33.52 -32.41 9.04
C GLU A 218 -34.12 -32.05 10.42
N ASN A 219 -35.09 -31.11 10.35
CA ASN A 219 -36.32 -30.89 11.14
C ASN A 219 -36.34 -31.03 12.68
N SER A 220 -36.69 -29.93 13.38
CA SER A 220 -37.88 -29.74 14.25
C SER A 220 -37.77 -28.44 15.09
N GLU A 221 -38.89 -27.73 15.27
CA GLU A 221 -39.08 -26.47 16.03
C GLU A 221 -38.99 -26.63 17.60
N PRO A 222 -39.46 -25.68 18.47
CA PRO A 222 -38.87 -24.39 18.88
C PRO A 222 -38.68 -24.21 20.44
N ILE A 223 -37.78 -23.28 20.86
CA ILE A 223 -37.77 -22.36 22.08
C ILE A 223 -37.95 -23.01 23.51
N PRO A 224 -37.18 -22.67 24.59
CA PRO A 224 -36.90 -21.31 25.10
C PRO A 224 -35.52 -20.98 25.72
N THR A 225 -35.35 -19.67 25.87
CA THR A 225 -34.40 -18.87 26.68
C THR A 225 -33.94 -19.48 28.01
N LEU A 226 -32.63 -19.37 28.29
CA LEU A 226 -32.10 -19.31 29.65
C LEU A 226 -30.83 -18.45 29.73
N GLU A 227 -30.89 -17.55 30.70
CA GLU A 227 -29.93 -16.59 31.23
C GLU A 227 -28.44 -16.95 31.07
N LYS A 228 -27.63 -15.94 30.72
CA LYS A 228 -26.25 -15.86 31.22
C LYS A 228 -25.96 -14.42 31.65
N GLU A 229 -26.37 -14.13 32.88
CA GLU A 229 -25.68 -13.16 33.70
C GLU A 229 -24.25 -13.63 34.02
N ALA A 230 -23.36 -12.65 33.98
CA ALA A 230 -22.29 -12.41 34.95
C ALA A 230 -21.21 -13.48 35.23
N THR A 231 -19.97 -13.06 34.90
CA THR A 231 -18.75 -13.12 35.72
C THR A 231 -18.25 -14.45 36.26
N LEU A 232 -16.97 -14.75 35.99
CA LEU A 232 -16.05 -15.27 37.02
C LEU A 232 -14.58 -15.05 36.61
N ARG A 233 -14.03 -13.95 37.13
CA ARG A 233 -12.62 -13.87 37.50
C ARG A 233 -12.39 -14.93 38.58
N GLN A 234 -11.49 -15.88 38.34
CA GLN A 234 -10.53 -16.42 39.30
C GLN A 234 -9.93 -17.69 38.71
N ARG A 235 -8.71 -17.62 38.15
CA ARG A 235 -7.88 -18.81 38.02
C ARG A 235 -6.63 -18.65 38.86
N ARG A 236 -6.77 -19.22 40.05
CA ARG A 236 -5.74 -19.59 41.01
C ARG A 236 -4.63 -20.34 40.28
N VAL A 237 -3.42 -19.78 40.29
CA VAL A 237 -2.20 -20.50 39.90
C VAL A 237 -1.85 -21.41 41.07
N ILE A 238 -1.96 -22.72 40.87
CA ILE A 238 -1.41 -23.73 41.78
C ILE A 238 0.01 -24.01 41.27
N LEU A 239 1.02 -23.53 42.00
CA LEU A 239 2.40 -24.00 41.84
C LEU A 239 2.47 -25.43 42.41
N GLY A 240 2.77 -26.41 41.56
CA GLY A 240 3.22 -27.74 42.00
C GLY A 240 4.71 -27.69 42.39
N PRO A 241 5.14 -28.46 43.39
CA PRO A 241 6.53 -28.47 43.86
C PRO A 241 7.47 -29.20 42.87
N PRO A 242 8.77 -28.89 42.89
CA PRO A 242 9.78 -29.55 42.05
C PRO A 242 10.07 -30.97 42.55
N ASP A 243 10.04 -31.93 41.64
CA ASP A 243 10.57 -33.27 41.86
C ASP A 243 12.10 -33.20 41.93
N ASP A 244 12.61 -33.47 43.13
CA ASP A 244 13.95 -34.01 43.37
C ASP A 244 14.01 -35.43 42.83
N SER A 245 14.93 -35.70 41.90
CA SER A 245 15.68 -36.96 41.82
C SER A 245 16.54 -36.98 40.57
N SER A 246 17.86 -37.05 40.76
CA SER A 246 18.67 -38.23 40.41
C SER A 246 20.15 -37.88 40.57
N GLU A 247 20.77 -38.51 41.56
CA GLU A 247 22.16 -38.98 41.51
C GLU A 247 22.38 -39.96 40.34
#